data_AF-A0A5R2N1L3-F1
#
_entry.id   AF-A0A5R2N1L3-F1
#
_cell.length_a   1.000
_cell.length_b   1.000
_cell.length_c   1.000
_cell.angle_alpha   90.00
_cell.angle_beta   90.00
_cell.angle_gamma   90.00
#
_symmetry.space_group_name_H-M   'P 1'
#
loop_
_entity.id
_entity.type
_entity.pdbx_description
1 polymer ?
#
loop_
_entity_poly.entity_id
_entity_poly.type
_entity_poly.pdbx_seq_one_letter_code
_entity_poly.pdbx_strand_id
1 'polypeptide(L)'
;MENNRNFFITIALSVLILALWQYFYVLPRSEQQREAARIEQQRVEEQKKAAEAANPGAATPAPAPGAIPNAPGGDVVTAAGRDQALATSKRVKIDTPSVEGSINLTGARLDDLKLKHYTETVDKNS
;
A
#
# COMPACT_ATOMS: atom_id res chain seq x y z
N MET A 1 -38.98 33.15 -25.43
CA MET A 1 -38.89 31.79 -24.86
C MET A 1 -37.51 31.16 -25.05
N GLU A 2 -36.53 31.92 -25.57
CA GLU A 2 -35.17 31.46 -25.89
C GLU A 2 -34.34 31.00 -24.70
N ASN A 3 -34.54 31.56 -23.50
CA ASN A 3 -33.66 31.29 -22.36
C ASN A 3 -33.73 29.84 -21.88
N ASN A 4 -34.90 29.20 -21.98
CA ASN A 4 -35.08 27.79 -21.63
C ASN A 4 -34.29 26.89 -22.59
N ARG A 5 -34.28 27.19 -23.89
CA ARG A 5 -33.54 26.41 -24.90
C ARG A 5 -32.04 26.47 -24.65
N ASN A 6 -31.51 27.67 -24.38
CA ASN A 6 -30.09 27.83 -24.06
C ASN A 6 -29.73 27.14 -22.74
N PHE A 7 -30.60 27.20 -21.73
CA PHE A 7 -30.39 26.50 -20.46
C PHE A 7 -30.33 24.98 -20.64
N PHE A 8 -31.24 24.38 -21.41
CA PHE A 8 -31.20 22.96 -21.73
C PHE A 8 -29.96 22.55 -22.53
N ILE A 9 -29.52 23.39 -23.47
CA ILE A 9 -28.28 23.16 -24.24
C ILE A 9 -27.07 23.13 -23.30
N THR A 10 -26.98 24.06 -22.34
CA THR A 10 -25.87 24.10 -21.38
C THR A 10 -25.86 22.88 -20.46
N ILE A 11 -27.03 22.45 -19.98
CA ILE A 11 -27.15 21.21 -19.19
C ILE A 11 -26.67 20.01 -20.01
N ALA A 12 -27.17 19.87 -21.24
CA ALA A 12 -26.77 18.78 -22.12
C ALA A 12 -25.25 18.79 -22.41
N LEU A 13 -24.67 19.96 -22.65
CA LEU A 13 -23.23 20.14 -22.83
C LEU A 13 -22.43 19.73 -21.59
N SER A 14 -22.89 20.11 -20.39
CA SER A 14 -22.20 19.75 -19.14
C SER A 14 -22.17 18.23 -18.91
N VAL A 15 -23.30 17.56 -19.16
CA VAL A 15 -23.42 16.10 -19.04
C VAL A 15 -22.56 15.42 -20.10
N LEU A 16 -22.56 15.94 -21.34
CA LEU A 16 -21.76 15.39 -22.44
C LEU A 16 -20.26 15.51 -22.17
N ILE A 17 -19.79 16.64 -21.63
CA ILE A 17 -18.37 16.81 -21.26
C ILE A 17 -17.96 15.81 -20.18
N LEU A 18 -18.78 15.64 -19.12
CA LEU A 18 -18.51 14.67 -18.06
C LEU A 18 -18.55 13.23 -18.58
N ALA A 19 -19.47 12.91 -19.49
CA ALA A 19 -19.57 11.59 -20.11
C ALA A 19 -18.35 11.28 -20.98
N LEU A 20 -17.87 12.24 -21.77
CA LEU A 20 -16.64 12.10 -22.55
C LEU A 20 -15.42 11.92 -21.65
N TRP A 21 -15.29 12.70 -20.57
CA TRP A 21 -14.19 12.53 -19.62
C TRP A 21 -14.24 11.16 -18.91
N GLN A 22 -15.43 10.71 -18.50
CA GLN A 22 -15.66 9.37 -17.96
C GLN A 22 -15.22 8.28 -18.96
N TYR A 23 -15.66 8.38 -20.21
CA TYR A 23 -15.36 7.39 -21.25
C TYR A 23 -13.88 7.34 -21.63
N PHE A 24 -13.23 8.48 -21.85
CA PHE A 24 -11.86 8.53 -22.34
C PHE A 24 -10.80 8.41 -21.25
N TYR A 25 -11.11 8.76 -19.99
CA TYR A 25 -10.11 8.82 -18.92
C TYR A 25 -10.40 7.88 -17.75
N VAL A 26 -11.66 7.78 -17.31
CA VAL A 26 -12.01 6.95 -16.15
C VAL A 26 -12.10 5.47 -16.51
N LEU A 27 -12.69 5.10 -17.65
CA LEU A 27 -12.72 3.71 -18.11
C LEU A 27 -11.32 3.05 -18.15
N PRO A 28 -10.31 3.61 -18.87
CA PRO A 28 -8.97 3.02 -18.89
C PRO A 28 -8.29 2.98 -17.51
N ARG A 29 -8.53 3.98 -16.65
CA ARG A 29 -8.04 3.98 -15.25
C ARG A 29 -8.73 2.93 -14.38
N SER A 30 -10.00 2.62 -14.66
CA SER A 30 -10.79 1.66 -13.88
C SER A 30 -10.42 0.21 -14.19
N GLU A 31 -10.08 -0.10 -15.45
CA GLU A 31 -9.64 -1.45 -15.83
C GLU A 31 -8.33 -1.83 -15.12
N GLN A 32 -7.34 -0.94 -15.12
CA GLN A 32 -6.06 -1.16 -14.43
C GLN A 32 -6.25 -1.38 -12.91
N GLN A 33 -7.17 -0.64 -12.28
CA GLN A 33 -7.46 -0.83 -10.85
C GLN A 33 -8.18 -2.16 -10.58
N ARG A 34 -9.08 -2.59 -11.48
CA ARG A 34 -9.78 -3.87 -11.36
C ARG A 34 -8.85 -5.05 -11.53
N GLU A 35 -7.87 -4.96 -12.43
CA GLU A 35 -6.84 -5.98 -12.61
C GLU A 35 -5.93 -6.09 -11.39
N ALA A 36 -5.44 -4.96 -10.86
CA ALA A 36 -4.64 -4.94 -9.63
C ALA A 36 -5.41 -5.55 -8.44
N ALA A 37 -6.68 -5.20 -8.27
CA ALA A 37 -7.54 -5.75 -7.22
C ALA A 37 -7.76 -7.26 -7.37
N ARG A 38 -7.88 -7.79 -8.60
CA ARG A 38 -8.00 -9.25 -8.83
C ARG A 38 -6.71 -9.98 -8.45
N ILE A 39 -5.55 -9.42 -8.77
CA ILE A 39 -4.25 -10.04 -8.43
C ILE A 39 -4.08 -10.07 -6.91
N GLU A 40 -4.48 -9.00 -6.21
CA GLU A 40 -4.43 -8.95 -4.74
C GLU A 40 -5.38 -9.97 -4.10
N GLN A 41 -6.60 -10.12 -4.62
CA GLN A 41 -7.54 -11.15 -4.17
C GLN A 41 -7.00 -12.57 -4.37
N GLN A 42 -6.40 -12.86 -5.52
CA GLN A 42 -5.77 -14.17 -5.78
C GLN A 42 -4.61 -14.45 -4.82
N ARG A 43 -3.77 -13.45 -4.53
CA ARG A 43 -2.66 -13.60 -3.56
C ARG A 43 -3.17 -13.86 -2.14
N VAL A 44 -4.25 -13.21 -1.73
CA VAL A 44 -4.88 -13.43 -0.42
C VAL A 44 -5.51 -14.82 -0.34
N GLU A 45 -6.16 -15.29 -1.40
CA GLU A 45 -6.70 -16.66 -1.46
C GLU A 45 -5.60 -17.72 -1.47
N GLU A 46 -4.50 -17.51 -2.19
CA GLU A 46 -3.33 -18.40 -2.17
C GLU A 46 -2.65 -18.41 -0.79
N GLN A 47 -2.52 -17.26 -0.12
CA GLN A 47 -2.00 -17.20 1.25
C GLN A 47 -2.92 -17.91 2.25
N LYS A 48 -4.24 -17.76 2.14
CA LYS A 48 -5.20 -18.48 2.98
C LYS A 48 -5.12 -19.99 2.75
N LYS A 49 -5.05 -20.43 1.50
CA LYS A 49 -4.95 -21.86 1.14
C LYS A 49 -3.61 -22.46 1.59
N ALA A 50 -2.51 -21.70 1.52
CA ALA A 50 -1.21 -22.11 2.05
C ALA A 50 -1.19 -22.13 3.59
N ALA A 51 -1.88 -21.22 4.27
CA ALA A 51 -2.02 -21.22 5.73
C ALA A 51 -2.90 -22.37 6.24
N GLU A 52 -3.94 -22.74 5.50
CA GLU A 52 -4.83 -23.86 5.83
C GLU A 52 -4.17 -25.23 5.57
N ALA A 53 -3.31 -25.33 4.55
CA ALA A 53 -2.50 -26.52 4.30
C ALA A 53 -1.35 -26.71 5.31
N ALA A 54 -0.97 -25.67 6.05
CA ALA A 54 0.11 -25.71 7.03
C ALA A 54 -0.33 -26.12 8.45
N ASN A 55 -1.64 -26.32 8.71
CA ASN A 55 -2.09 -26.62 10.08
C ASN A 55 -3.40 -27.44 10.15
N PRO A 56 -3.36 -28.78 10.02
CA PRO A 56 -4.48 -29.63 10.41
C PRO A 56 -4.39 -29.87 11.93
N GLY A 57 -4.99 -28.98 12.72
CA GLY A 57 -5.21 -29.19 14.15
C GLY A 57 -4.49 -28.22 15.08
N ALA A 58 -5.05 -27.03 15.25
CA ALA A 58 -4.88 -26.26 16.47
C ALA A 58 -6.28 -25.94 17.02
N ALA A 59 -6.66 -26.66 18.07
CA ALA A 59 -7.90 -26.45 18.80
C ALA A 59 -7.96 -24.99 19.29
N THR A 60 -9.04 -24.30 18.94
CA THR A 60 -9.40 -22.99 19.47
C THR A 60 -9.67 -23.10 20.97
N PRO A 61 -8.96 -22.38 21.86
CA PRO A 61 -9.42 -22.24 23.23
C PRO A 61 -10.69 -21.38 23.23
N ALA A 62 -11.75 -21.88 23.87
CA ALA A 62 -13.01 -21.15 24.01
C ALA A 62 -12.80 -19.75 24.62
N PRO A 63 -13.43 -18.69 24.09
CA PRO A 63 -13.33 -17.37 24.71
C PRO A 63 -14.16 -17.34 25.99
N ALA A 64 -13.53 -16.91 27.09
CA ALA A 64 -14.21 -16.60 28.34
C ALA A 64 -15.21 -15.43 28.12
N PRO A 65 -16.39 -15.43 28.77
CA PRO A 65 -17.39 -14.38 28.57
C PRO A 65 -16.88 -13.03 29.10
N GLY A 66 -16.69 -12.05 28.22
CA GLY A 66 -16.37 -10.68 28.62
C GLY A 66 -15.68 -9.77 27.59
N ALA A 67 -15.25 -10.28 26.43
CA ALA A 67 -14.59 -9.44 25.43
C ALA A 67 -15.56 -8.92 24.36
N ILE A 68 -15.69 -7.59 24.32
CA ILE A 68 -16.45 -6.81 23.34
C ILE A 68 -15.71 -6.87 22.00
N PRO A 69 -16.31 -7.35 20.89
CA PRO A 69 -15.64 -7.34 19.60
C PRO A 69 -15.57 -5.92 19.03
N ASN A 70 -14.36 -5.54 18.60
CA ASN A 70 -14.09 -4.49 17.61
C ASN A 70 -14.07 -3.03 18.10
N ALA A 71 -12.98 -2.65 18.79
CA ALA A 71 -12.45 -1.29 18.74
C ALA A 71 -11.26 -1.26 17.76
N PRO A 72 -11.20 -0.32 16.79
CA PRO A 72 -10.05 -0.17 15.90
C PRO A 72 -8.88 0.46 16.68
N GLY A 73 -8.10 -0.38 17.37
CA GLY A 73 -6.99 0.10 18.19
C GLY A 73 -6.34 -0.94 19.10
N GLY A 74 -6.36 -2.23 18.71
CA GLY A 74 -5.97 -3.30 19.63
C GLY A 74 -5.30 -4.49 18.97
N ASP A 75 -4.54 -4.29 17.90
CA ASP A 75 -3.55 -5.28 17.48
C ASP A 75 -2.23 -4.91 18.14
N VAL A 76 -2.02 -5.41 19.35
CA VAL A 76 -0.65 -5.60 19.84
C VAL A 76 -0.10 -6.79 19.07
N VAL A 77 0.19 -6.56 17.79
CA VAL A 77 1.23 -7.31 17.10
C VAL A 77 2.44 -7.10 18.00
N THR A 78 2.86 -8.16 18.67
CA THR A 78 4.24 -8.26 19.15
C THR A 78 5.09 -7.98 17.94
N ALA A 79 5.50 -6.72 17.79
CA ALA A 79 6.39 -6.29 16.75
C ALA A 79 7.60 -7.20 16.88
N ALA A 80 7.72 -8.17 15.97
CA ALA A 80 8.95 -8.91 15.80
C ALA A 80 10.03 -7.83 15.80
N GLY A 81 10.93 -7.89 16.79
CA GLY A 81 11.91 -6.84 17.02
C GLY A 81 12.53 -6.48 15.69
N ARG A 82 12.75 -5.19 15.43
CA ARG A 82 13.22 -4.65 14.14
C ARG A 82 14.27 -5.56 13.50
N ASP A 83 15.15 -6.14 14.31
CA ASP A 83 16.19 -7.13 13.99
C ASP A 83 15.71 -8.40 13.25
N GLN A 84 14.56 -8.99 13.60
CA GLN A 84 14.01 -10.18 12.92
C GLN A 84 13.42 -9.86 11.53
N ALA A 85 12.83 -8.67 11.37
CA ALA A 85 12.38 -8.18 10.07
C ALA A 85 13.57 -7.77 9.17
N LEU A 86 14.66 -7.27 9.77
CA LEU A 86 15.90 -6.97 9.07
C LEU A 86 16.58 -8.24 8.52
N ALA A 87 16.51 -9.38 9.23
CA ALA A 87 17.12 -10.65 8.83
C ALA A 87 16.37 -11.43 7.74
N THR A 88 15.07 -11.15 7.55
CA THR A 88 14.23 -11.88 6.57
C THR A 88 14.45 -11.40 5.13
N SER A 89 14.95 -10.18 4.94
CA SER A 89 15.23 -9.62 3.62
C SER A 89 16.70 -9.77 3.24
N LYS A 90 16.98 -10.29 2.05
CA LYS A 90 18.32 -10.20 1.47
C LYS A 90 18.61 -8.73 1.12
N ARG A 91 19.68 -8.18 1.68
CA ARG A 91 20.07 -6.78 1.50
C ARG A 91 21.46 -6.69 0.90
N VAL A 92 21.71 -5.61 0.16
CA VAL A 92 23.04 -5.26 -0.35
C VAL A 92 23.45 -3.91 0.23
N LYS A 93 24.64 -3.84 0.83
CA LYS A 93 25.21 -2.59 1.32
C LYS A 93 25.68 -1.74 0.13
N ILE A 94 25.36 -0.45 0.17
CA ILE A 94 25.93 0.56 -0.74
C ILE A 94 26.98 1.32 0.04
N ASP A 95 28.23 1.24 -0.39
CA ASP A 95 29.33 2.06 0.12
C ASP A 95 30.04 2.72 -1.06
N THR A 96 29.84 4.02 -1.20
CA THR A 96 30.45 4.85 -2.26
C THR A 96 31.11 6.08 -1.63
N PRO A 97 31.98 6.81 -2.37
CA PRO A 97 32.64 8.00 -1.82
C PRO A 97 31.67 9.08 -1.31
N SER A 98 30.49 9.20 -1.92
CA SER A 98 29.52 10.27 -1.63
C SER A 98 28.29 9.80 -0.86
N VAL A 99 27.96 8.50 -0.89
CA VAL A 99 26.71 7.94 -0.34
C VAL A 99 26.97 6.62 0.38
N GLU A 100 26.38 6.45 1.56
CA GLU A 100 26.31 5.20 2.30
C GLU A 100 24.85 4.75 2.48
N GLY A 101 24.58 3.45 2.48
CA GLY A 101 23.22 2.96 2.67
C GLY A 101 23.04 1.46 2.42
N SER A 102 21.79 1.05 2.22
CA SER A 102 21.46 -0.33 1.85
C SER A 102 20.24 -0.43 0.94
N ILE A 103 20.24 -1.45 0.07
CA ILE A 103 19.13 -1.79 -0.82
C ILE A 103 18.51 -3.11 -0.35
N ASN A 104 17.18 -3.12 -0.23
CA ASN A 104 16.39 -4.32 -0.03
C ASN A 104 16.16 -5.03 -1.38
N LEU A 105 16.63 -6.27 -1.53
CA LEU A 105 16.48 -7.03 -2.77
C LEU A 105 15.02 -7.47 -3.01
N THR A 106 14.21 -7.49 -1.96
CA THR A 106 12.76 -7.69 -2.08
C THR A 106 12.12 -6.34 -2.44
N GLY A 107 11.79 -6.15 -3.72
CA GLY A 107 11.15 -4.93 -4.22
C GLY A 107 12.11 -3.80 -4.61
N ALA A 108 13.44 -4.05 -4.58
CA ALA A 108 14.48 -3.10 -5.00
C ALA A 108 14.38 -1.72 -4.33
N ARG A 109 14.02 -1.71 -3.04
CA ARG A 109 13.75 -0.48 -2.29
C ARG A 109 15.02 0.06 -1.63
N LEU A 110 15.21 1.37 -1.70
CA LEU A 110 16.26 2.09 -0.98
C LEU A 110 15.62 2.73 0.25
N ASP A 111 15.80 2.09 1.41
CA ASP A 111 15.14 2.50 2.65
C ASP A 111 16.06 3.32 3.55
N ASP A 112 17.36 3.01 3.57
CA ASP A 112 18.36 3.67 4.40
C ASP A 112 19.49 4.21 3.52
N LEU A 113 19.53 5.53 3.33
CA LEU A 113 20.54 6.27 2.55
C LEU A 113 21.01 7.48 3.34
N LYS A 114 22.32 7.69 3.38
CA LYS A 114 22.96 8.86 3.97
C LYS A 114 23.98 9.44 3.01
N LEU A 115 23.95 10.76 2.90
CA LEU A 115 24.87 11.54 2.06
C LEU A 115 26.09 11.91 2.89
N LYS A 116 27.28 11.41 2.51
CA LYS A 116 28.52 11.60 3.29
C LYS A 116 29.00 13.07 3.31
N HIS A 117 28.56 13.87 2.34
CA HIS A 117 28.96 15.27 2.19
C HIS A 117 27.92 16.28 2.68
N TYR A 118 26.81 15.82 3.28
CA TYR A 118 25.76 16.70 3.77
C TYR A 118 25.57 16.49 5.26
N THR A 119 25.69 17.57 6.02
CA THR A 119 25.33 17.62 7.43
C THR A 119 23.89 18.11 7.55
N GLU A 120 23.11 17.47 8.42
CA GLU A 120 21.73 17.90 8.69
C GLU A 120 21.71 19.19 9.52
N THR A 121 22.76 19.41 10.31
CA THR A 121 22.91 20.60 11.14
C THR A 121 24.15 21.40 10.74
N VAL A 122 24.13 22.69 11.07
CA VAL A 122 25.22 23.65 10.80
C VAL A 122 26.34 23.51 11.83
N ASP A 123 26.15 22.68 12.85
CA ASP A 123 27.14 22.45 13.89
C ASP A 123 28.33 21.66 13.34
N LYS A 124 29.53 22.15 13.65
CA LYS A 124 30.77 21.70 13.02
C LYS A 124 31.20 20.27 13.41
N ASN A 125 30.43 19.63 14.30
CA ASN A 125 30.66 18.29 14.85
C ASN A 125 29.42 17.38 14.74
N SER A 126 28.48 17.66 13.84
CA SER A 126 27.31 16.81 13.60
C SER A 126 27.49 15.83 12.44
#